data_AF-A0A4D7CTJ6-F1
#
_entry.id   AF-A0A4D7CTJ6-F1
#
_cell.length_a   1.000
_cell.length_b   1.000
_cell.length_c   1.000
_cell.angle_alpha   90.00
_cell.angle_beta   90.00
_cell.angle_gamma   90.00
#
_symmetry.space_group_name_H-M   'P 1'
#
loop_
_entity.id
_entity.type
_entity.pdbx_description
1 polymer ?
#
loop_
_entity_poly.entity_id
_entity_poly.type
_entity_poly.pdbx_seq_one_letter_code
_entity_poly.pdbx_strand_id
1 'polypeptide(L)'
;MKKRNYQGFTLLEMMVVLFIISVLVLLFVPNLTKQKDNVDKNGKEALQSVVVSQSTLFNMNESAELTYENLVSSGYLTEDQAQKAQDWGIRLPSN
;
A
#
# COMPACT_ATOMS: atom_id res chain seq x y z
N MET A 1 -14.51 5.60 -61.77
CA MET A 1 -13.84 6.06 -60.54
C MET A 1 -14.51 5.42 -59.33
N LYS A 2 -13.78 4.61 -58.56
CA LYS A 2 -14.33 3.80 -57.45
C LYS A 2 -14.35 4.66 -56.17
N LYS A 3 -15.54 5.10 -55.72
CA LYS A 3 -15.69 5.87 -54.46
C LYS A 3 -15.37 4.95 -53.28
N ARG A 4 -14.32 5.27 -52.52
CA ARG A 4 -14.06 4.67 -51.21
C ARG A 4 -14.92 5.39 -50.17
N ASN A 5 -15.96 4.73 -49.69
CA ASN A 5 -16.77 5.20 -48.57
C ASN A 5 -16.01 4.88 -47.28
N TYR A 6 -15.45 5.88 -46.61
CA TYR A 6 -15.03 5.74 -45.22
C TYR A 6 -16.26 6.04 -44.36
N GLN A 7 -16.99 4.98 -43.98
CA GLN A 7 -18.03 5.05 -42.97
C GLN A 7 -17.44 4.59 -41.63
N GLY A 8 -17.68 5.36 -40.57
CA GLY A 8 -17.43 4.95 -39.19
C GLY A 8 -16.25 5.64 -38.53
N PHE A 9 -16.47 6.87 -38.07
CA PHE A 9 -15.95 7.39 -36.80
C PHE A 9 -16.64 8.73 -36.54
N THR A 10 -17.90 8.67 -36.11
CA THR A 10 -18.66 9.87 -35.75
C THR A 10 -18.35 10.30 -34.32
N LEU A 11 -18.60 11.56 -33.98
CA LEU A 11 -18.52 12.03 -32.59
C LEU A 11 -19.47 11.22 -31.68
N LEU A 12 -20.62 10.80 -32.22
CA LEU A 12 -21.61 10.00 -31.49
C LEU A 12 -21.03 8.64 -31.08
N GLU A 13 -20.28 7.95 -31.95
CA GLU A 13 -19.58 6.72 -31.59
C GLU A 13 -18.57 6.96 -30.46
N MET A 14 -17.78 8.04 -30.53
CA MET A 14 -16.82 8.35 -29.47
C MET A 14 -17.49 8.68 -28.14
N MET A 15 -18.65 9.33 -28.15
CA MET A 15 -19.44 9.59 -26.94
C MET A 15 -19.92 8.29 -26.29
N VAL A 16 -20.43 7.33 -27.08
CA VAL A 16 -20.87 6.03 -26.57
C VAL A 16 -19.69 5.23 -26.02
N VAL A 17 -18.53 5.27 -26.68
CA VAL A 17 -17.31 4.60 -26.20
C VAL A 17 -16.84 5.18 -24.87
N LEU A 18 -16.76 6.51 -24.75
CA LEU A 18 -16.39 7.17 -23.50
C LEU A 18 -17.39 6.90 -22.38
N PHE A 19 -18.68 6.83 -22.71
CA PHE A 19 -19.72 6.44 -21.76
C PHE A 19 -19.49 5.02 -21.23
N ILE A 20 -19.26 4.04 -22.11
CA ILE A 20 -18.97 2.65 -21.70
C ILE A 20 -17.68 2.57 -20.85
N ILE A 21 -16.59 3.24 -21.26
CA ILE A 21 -15.33 3.27 -20.50
C ILE A 21 -15.56 3.89 -19.11
N SER A 22 -16.34 4.97 -19.00
CA SER A 22 -16.62 5.60 -17.72
C SER A 22 -17.32 4.65 -16.74
N VAL A 23 -18.31 3.88 -17.21
CA VAL A 23 -19.01 2.87 -16.40
C VAL A 23 -18.05 1.75 -15.99
N LEU A 24 -17.20 1.26 -16.90
CA LEU A 24 -16.19 0.25 -16.56
C LEU A 24 -15.21 0.76 -15.49
N VAL A 25 -14.69 1.98 -15.63
CA VAL A 25 -13.80 2.61 -14.65
C VAL A 25 -14.49 2.74 -13.29
N LEU A 26 -15.76 3.17 -13.26
CA LEU A 26 -16.55 3.26 -12.02
C LEU A 26 -16.76 1.91 -11.33
N LEU A 27 -16.82 0.80 -12.07
CA LEU A 27 -16.90 -0.55 -11.50
C LEU A 27 -15.53 -1.08 -11.04
N PHE A 28 -14.45 -0.76 -11.77
CA PHE A 28 -13.10 -1.25 -11.47
C PHE A 28 -12.39 -0.48 -10.36
N VAL A 29 -12.45 0.86 -10.37
CA VAL A 29 -11.81 1.73 -9.36
C VAL A 29 -12.18 1.34 -7.91
N PRO A 30 -13.46 1.19 -7.52
CA PRO A 30 -13.79 0.83 -6.15
C PRO A 30 -13.27 -0.56 -5.77
N ASN A 31 -13.15 -1.49 -6.72
CA ASN A 31 -12.60 -2.82 -6.47
C ASN A 31 -11.07 -2.78 -6.32
N LEU A 32 -10.38 -1.93 -7.08
CA LEU A 32 -8.93 -1.69 -6.96
C LEU A 32 -8.57 -1.00 -5.63
N THR A 33 -9.31 0.04 -5.23
CA THR A 33 -9.07 0.75 -3.98
C THR A 33 -9.21 -0.19 -2.78
N LYS A 34 -10.27 -1.01 -2.73
CA LYS A 34 -10.47 -2.01 -1.66
C LYS A 34 -9.34 -3.04 -1.57
N GLN A 35 -8.81 -3.49 -2.71
CA GLN A 35 -7.66 -4.41 -2.71
C GLN A 35 -6.40 -3.74 -2.17
N LYS A 36 -6.13 -2.49 -2.56
CA LYS A 36 -5.03 -1.70 -2.02
C LYS A 36 -5.15 -1.53 -0.50
N ASP A 37 -6.33 -1.14 -0.01
CA ASP A 37 -6.58 -0.97 1.42
C ASP A 37 -6.36 -2.26 2.21
N ASN A 38 -6.78 -3.41 1.66
CA ASN A 38 -6.55 -4.71 2.28
C ASN A 38 -5.06 -5.09 2.31
N VAL A 39 -4.32 -4.81 1.23
CA VAL A 39 -2.87 -5.04 1.19
C VAL A 39 -2.14 -4.16 2.19
N ASP A 40 -2.50 -2.88 2.28
CA ASP A 40 -1.91 -1.95 3.24
C ASP A 40 -2.20 -2.37 4.69
N LYS A 41 -3.43 -2.83 4.98
CA LYS A 41 -3.79 -3.39 6.28
C LYS A 41 -3.00 -4.64 6.64
N ASN A 42 -2.95 -5.63 5.74
CA ASN A 42 -2.22 -6.87 5.96
C ASN A 42 -0.72 -6.62 6.11
N GLY A 43 -0.17 -5.69 5.31
CA GLY A 43 1.22 -5.25 5.42
C GLY A 43 1.50 -4.60 6.76
N LYS A 44 0.60 -3.75 7.25
CA LYS A 44 0.72 -3.11 8.57
C LYS A 44 0.71 -4.13 9.71
N GLU A 45 -0.19 -5.11 9.67
CA GLU A 45 -0.25 -6.19 10.67
C GLU A 45 1.02 -7.03 10.67
N ALA A 46 1.55 -7.39 9.49
CA ALA A 46 2.80 -8.12 9.37
C ALA A 46 3.99 -7.31 9.91
N LEU A 47 4.11 -6.04 9.54
CA LEU A 47 5.17 -5.16 10.05
C LEU A 47 5.07 -4.97 11.57
N GLN A 48 3.85 -4.83 12.10
CA GLN A 48 3.63 -4.74 13.55
C GLN A 48 4.11 -6.01 14.26
N SER A 49 3.83 -7.19 13.71
CA SER A 49 4.32 -8.45 14.28
C SER A 49 5.85 -8.53 14.30
N VAL A 50 6.52 -8.09 13.23
CA VAL A 50 7.99 -8.01 13.18
C VAL A 50 8.50 -7.05 14.24
N VAL A 51 7.99 -5.82 14.28
CA VAL A 51 8.42 -4.80 15.27
C VAL A 51 8.26 -5.31 16.69
N VAL A 52 7.12 -5.93 17.02
CA VAL A 52 6.89 -6.53 18.35
C VAL A 52 7.87 -7.65 18.64
N SER A 53 8.07 -8.59 17.70
CA SER A 53 9.03 -9.69 17.88
C SER A 53 10.44 -9.17 18.13
N GLN A 54 10.88 -8.18 17.37
CA GLN A 54 12.22 -7.60 17.48
C GLN A 54 12.36 -6.79 18.77
N SER A 55 11.31 -6.08 19.19
CA SER A 55 11.25 -5.37 20.48
C SER A 55 11.37 -6.33 21.66
N THR A 56 10.69 -7.47 21.60
CA THR A 56 10.79 -8.50 22.64
C THR A 56 12.20 -9.08 22.71
N LEU A 57 12.81 -9.42 21.57
CA LEU A 57 14.19 -9.93 21.54
C LEU A 57 15.20 -8.88 22.03
N PHE A 58 14.98 -7.60 21.74
CA PHE A 58 15.79 -6.51 22.27
C PHE A 58 15.67 -6.44 23.80
N ASN A 59 14.46 -6.43 24.35
CA ASN A 59 14.24 -6.39 25.81
C ASN A 59 14.79 -7.62 26.55
N MET A 60 14.93 -8.76 25.87
CA MET A 60 15.51 -9.97 26.45
C MET A 60 17.04 -9.97 26.48
N ASN A 61 17.69 -9.29 25.53
CA ASN A 61 19.13 -9.35 25.34
C ASN A 61 19.85 -8.07 25.77
N GLU A 62 19.16 -6.93 25.72
CA GLU A 62 19.73 -5.60 25.92
C GLU A 62 19.13 -4.95 27.18
N SER A 63 19.92 -4.15 27.89
CA SER A 63 19.49 -3.40 29.07
C SER A 63 19.13 -1.93 28.77
N ALA A 64 19.07 -1.56 27.49
CA ALA A 64 18.78 -0.21 27.05
C ALA A 64 17.26 0.04 26.90
N GLU A 65 16.86 1.31 26.86
CA GLU A 65 15.45 1.66 26.63
C GLU A 65 14.99 1.21 25.23
N LEU A 66 13.76 0.70 25.18
CA LEU A 66 13.13 0.28 23.93
C LEU A 66 12.71 1.50 23.10
N THR A 67 13.58 1.90 22.18
CA THR A 67 13.34 2.99 21.22
C THR A 67 13.61 2.50 19.80
N TYR A 68 12.98 3.14 18.80
CA TYR A 68 13.23 2.82 17.39
C TYR A 68 14.70 3.06 17.02
N GLU A 69 15.33 4.09 17.60
CA GLU A 69 16.74 4.40 17.39
C GLU A 69 17.65 3.28 17.91
N ASN A 70 17.37 2.74 19.10
CA ASN A 70 18.14 1.63 19.67
C ASN A 70 17.91 0.32 18.93
N LEU A 71 16.69 0.07 18.45
CA LEU A 71 16.36 -1.09 17.62
C LEU A 71 17.10 -1.08 16.28
N VAL A 72 17.26 0.09 15.66
CA VAL A 72 18.03 0.23 14.42
C VAL A 72 19.53 0.12 14.69
N SER A 73 20.02 0.84 15.71
CA SER A 73 21.45 0.84 16.06
C SER A 73 21.96 -0.54 16.47
N SER A 74 21.10 -1.34 17.11
CA SER A 74 21.40 -2.71 17.54
C SER A 74 21.11 -3.77 16.46
N GLY A 75 20.66 -3.35 15.26
CA GLY A 75 20.44 -4.23 14.11
C GLY A 75 19.17 -5.07 14.15
N TYR A 76 18.27 -4.81 15.09
CA TYR A 76 16.99 -5.51 15.22
C TYR A 76 15.96 -5.07 14.17
N LEU A 77 16.05 -3.83 13.70
CA LEU A 77 15.25 -3.28 12.60
C LEU A 77 16.16 -2.57 11.59
N THR A 78 15.76 -2.57 10.32
CA THR A 78 16.37 -1.67 9.32
C THR A 78 15.79 -0.26 9.44
N GLU A 79 16.51 0.74 8.95
CA GLU A 79 16.01 2.12 8.87
C GLU A 79 14.67 2.20 8.13
N ASP A 80 14.54 1.49 7.01
CA ASP A 80 13.30 1.41 6.23
C ASP A 80 12.12 0.83 7.03
N GLN A 81 12.38 -0.18 7.86
CA GLN A 81 11.36 -0.80 8.71
C GLN A 81 10.92 0.14 9.83
N ALA A 82 11.88 0.82 10.47
CA ALA A 82 11.61 1.80 11.51
C ALA A 82 10.83 2.99 10.95
N GLN A 83 11.23 3.52 9.80
CA GLN A 83 10.53 4.63 9.13
C GLN A 83 9.10 4.24 8.75
N LYS A 84 8.92 3.09 8.06
CA LYS A 84 7.58 2.62 7.69
C LYS A 84 6.70 2.34 8.91
N ALA A 85 7.28 1.81 9.99
CA ALA A 85 6.54 1.59 11.23
C ALA A 85 6.05 2.91 11.83
N GLN A 86 6.88 3.95 11.83
CA GLN A 86 6.50 5.30 12.28
C GLN A 86 5.45 5.94 11.37
N ASP A 87 5.64 5.87 10.05
CA ASP A 87 4.69 6.42 9.06
C ASP A 87 3.31 5.77 9.20
N TRP A 88 3.28 4.47 9.51
CA TRP A 88 2.03 3.72 9.71
C TRP A 88 1.49 3.82 11.15
N GLY A 89 2.16 4.56 12.04
CA GLY A 89 1.75 4.76 13.43
C GLY A 89 1.80 3.49 14.28
N ILE A 90 2.70 2.56 13.95
CA ILE A 90 2.95 1.36 14.75
C ILE A 90 3.68 1.80 16.02
N ARG A 91 3.15 1.40 17.18
CA ARG A 91 3.75 1.71 18.48
C ARG A 91 4.61 0.56 18.95
N LEU A 92 5.74 0.90 19.58
CA LEU A 92 6.53 -0.08 20.31
C LEU A 92 5.70 -0.59 21.49
N PRO A 93 5.76 -1.91 21.80
CA PRO A 93 5.09 -2.45 22.97
C PRO A 93 5.66 -1.79 24.24
N SER A 94 4.76 -1.31 25.11
CA SER A 94 5.15 -0.84 26.44
C SER A 94 5.60 -2.02 27.30
N ASN A 95 6.71 -1.84 28.03
CA ASN A 95 7.07 -2.72 29.14
C ASN A 95 6.07 -2.61 30.29
#